data_AF-A0A6N7WJ36-F1
#
_entry.id   AF-A0A6N7WJ36-F1
#
_cell.length_a   1.000
_cell.length_b   1.000
_cell.length_c   1.000
_cell.angle_alpha   90.00
_cell.angle_beta   90.00
_cell.angle_gamma   90.00
#
_symmetry.space_group_name_H-M   'P 1'
#
loop_
_entity.id
_entity.type
_entity.pdbx_description
1 polymer ?
#
loop_
_entity_poly.entity_id
_entity_poly.type
_entity_poly.pdbx_seq_one_letter_code
_entity_poly.pdbx_strand_id
1 'polypeptide(L)'
;MNAEKMTRRLRARFGETLSVRLEDRVIRVTGQLSNWEDIVSACSMCVSKKPGVHVVNDIIFTGAHMPEMRVPALKDKALDGARPDVLIIGGGISGASIARELTRWQLDVLLVDKEADLAMHASGRNDGEVHPGVDLNKGSLKQHYVLLGNQMFDTVCDELDVPFERCGQYVGFTSKALYPFIRAYAWQRRHVCGVADTRLMGRQELREREPRLNRDFKFALFNPSAGCVCPYGLTIAYGENAVQNGARISLNTAVLGMKVENEAITAVETNRGTLYPGLVINAAGAFAEDIARMAEDCFYSIHPRRGTNSILDKKAGGLLSGIASIKTLEKNVAHTKGGGILHTVHGNLLVGPNAVETWEKENFATEQSAIDAVFEKQKLTAPDLRERDIITYFTGVRPATFEEDFVIEQGRRTKNLIHCAGIQSPGLTTAPAVAVDVAEMAAGLLGQTRAVLPNDRFNPRRKGIPVLRELPEKERDRMIRENPDYGVIVCRCEEISKGEILDALRSPLSVPTVDGVKKRVRPGMGRCQGGFCMPLVTQIISEATGMPIEAVRKAGDGAVISYGKTKEGSQ
;
A
#
# COMPACT_ATOMS: atom_id res chain seq x y z
N MET A 1 14.39 28.95 12.85
CA MET A 1 15.24 28.00 12.11
C MET A 1 16.45 28.79 11.66
N ASN A 2 17.66 28.30 11.87
CA ASN A 2 18.89 28.98 11.46
C ASN A 2 19.64 28.03 10.54
N ALA A 3 19.70 28.38 9.24
CA ALA A 3 20.31 27.56 8.20
C ALA A 3 21.81 27.34 8.46
N GLU A 4 22.55 28.38 8.86
CA GLU A 4 23.98 28.31 9.17
C GLU A 4 24.27 27.32 10.31
N LYS A 5 23.43 27.33 11.35
CA LYS A 5 23.54 26.38 12.47
C LYS A 5 23.31 24.94 12.01
N MET A 6 22.36 24.71 11.11
CA MET A 6 22.11 23.39 10.52
C MET A 6 23.28 22.96 9.65
N THR A 7 23.74 23.83 8.73
CA THR A 7 24.93 23.60 7.89
C THR A 7 26.15 23.23 8.72
N ARG A 8 26.49 23.99 9.77
CA ARG A 8 27.63 23.69 10.65
C ARG A 8 27.51 22.31 11.32
N ARG A 9 26.29 21.92 11.74
CA ARG A 9 26.05 20.60 12.34
C ARG A 9 26.21 19.47 11.33
N LEU A 10 25.71 19.66 10.11
CA LEU A 10 25.87 18.68 9.04
C LEU A 10 27.35 18.52 8.68
N ARG A 11 28.07 19.63 8.51
CA ARG A 11 29.49 19.61 8.15
C ARG A 11 30.38 18.95 9.20
N ALA A 12 30.08 19.19 10.47
CA ALA A 12 30.78 18.54 11.57
C ALA A 12 30.62 17.00 11.57
N ARG A 13 29.54 16.46 10.98
CA ARG A 13 29.26 15.02 10.96
C ARG A 13 29.61 14.34 9.65
N PHE A 14 29.35 14.99 8.51
CA PHE A 14 29.43 14.40 7.18
C PHE A 14 30.46 15.08 6.26
N GLY A 15 31.19 16.09 6.75
CA GLY A 15 32.20 16.85 6.00
C GLY A 15 31.67 18.12 5.34
N GLU A 16 32.58 18.96 4.83
CA GLU A 16 32.31 20.32 4.35
C GLU A 16 31.42 20.42 3.08
N THR A 17 31.00 19.29 2.49
CA THR A 17 30.23 19.24 1.23
C THR A 17 28.78 19.66 1.37
N LEU A 18 28.21 19.61 2.58
CA LEU A 18 26.79 19.86 2.81
C LEU A 18 26.49 21.33 3.10
N SER A 19 25.34 21.79 2.61
CA SER A 19 24.78 23.10 2.91
C SER A 19 23.26 23.06 3.03
N VAL A 20 22.70 24.00 3.81
CA VAL A 20 21.26 24.12 4.03
C VAL A 20 20.78 25.49 3.60
N ARG A 21 19.67 25.54 2.86
CA ARG A 21 18.92 26.76 2.51
C ARG A 21 17.50 26.67 3.04
N LEU A 22 16.93 27.84 3.36
CA LEU A 22 15.57 27.97 3.85
C LEU A 22 14.79 28.86 2.90
N GLU A 23 13.74 28.32 2.29
CA GLU A 23 12.92 29.00 1.28
C GLU A 23 11.46 28.60 1.50
N ASP A 24 10.53 29.54 1.74
CA ASP A 24 9.07 29.27 1.80
C ASP A 24 8.63 28.05 2.61
N ARG A 25 9.12 27.93 3.86
CA ARG A 25 8.89 26.76 4.73
C ARG A 25 9.45 25.44 4.17
N VAL A 26 10.46 25.51 3.30
CA VAL A 26 11.22 24.37 2.80
C VAL A 26 12.65 24.47 3.30
N ILE A 27 13.19 23.36 3.77
CA ILE A 27 14.58 23.19 4.18
C ILE A 27 15.28 22.37 3.10
N ARG A 28 15.98 23.03 2.19
CA ARG A 28 16.73 22.35 1.12
C ARG A 28 18.11 21.99 1.63
N VAL A 29 18.44 20.70 1.56
CA VAL A 29 19.77 20.19 1.88
C VAL A 29 20.47 19.84 0.56
N THR A 30 21.62 20.44 0.31
CA THR A 30 22.40 20.25 -0.92
C THR A 30 23.82 19.80 -0.60
N GLY A 31 24.48 19.16 -1.55
CA GLY A 31 25.86 18.71 -1.42
C GLY A 31 26.08 17.39 -2.15
N GLN A 32 27.06 16.61 -1.71
CA GLN A 32 27.35 15.29 -2.26
C GLN A 32 27.72 14.31 -1.14
N LEU A 33 27.19 13.09 -1.22
CA LEU A 33 27.51 11.99 -0.31
C LEU A 33 27.50 10.67 -1.09
N SER A 34 28.37 9.73 -0.72
CA SER A 34 28.47 8.40 -1.35
C SER A 34 27.72 7.30 -0.60
N ASN A 35 27.16 7.58 0.58
CA ASN A 35 26.38 6.62 1.36
C ASN A 35 24.93 7.11 1.49
N TRP A 36 23.97 6.23 1.17
CA TRP A 36 22.55 6.57 1.21
C TRP A 36 22.03 6.78 2.64
N GLU A 37 22.46 5.98 3.62
CA GLU A 37 22.07 6.16 5.01
C GLU A 37 22.55 7.50 5.57
N ASP A 38 23.73 7.98 5.15
CA ASP A 38 24.22 9.31 5.51
C ASP A 38 23.37 10.42 4.92
N ILE A 39 22.87 10.26 3.69
CA ILE A 39 21.90 11.20 3.07
C ILE A 39 20.62 11.24 3.90
N VAL A 40 20.04 10.07 4.22
CA VAL A 40 18.82 10.00 5.03
C VAL A 40 19.04 10.62 6.40
N SER A 41 20.18 10.34 7.04
CA SER A 41 20.56 10.88 8.34
C SER A 41 20.74 12.40 8.31
N ALA A 42 21.43 12.93 7.29
CA ALA A 42 21.64 14.36 7.10
C ALA A 42 20.32 15.12 6.94
N CYS A 43 19.44 14.64 6.06
CA CYS A 43 18.13 15.25 5.86
C CYS A 43 17.25 15.13 7.12
N SER A 44 17.24 13.97 7.80
CA SER A 44 16.50 13.77 9.04
C SER A 44 16.95 14.72 10.17
N MET A 45 18.24 15.06 10.23
CA MET A 45 18.78 16.04 11.19
C MET A 45 18.28 17.47 10.96
N CYS A 46 17.74 17.75 9.77
CA CYS A 46 17.21 19.06 9.40
C CYS A 46 15.70 19.21 9.66
N VAL A 47 14.99 18.12 9.98
CA VAL A 47 13.54 18.11 10.22
C VAL A 47 13.15 19.14 11.29
N SER A 48 12.14 19.94 10.98
CA SER A 48 11.59 20.97 11.85
C SER A 48 10.30 20.50 12.49
N LYS A 49 10.07 20.85 13.76
CA LYS A 49 8.77 20.62 14.44
C LYS A 49 7.69 21.65 14.06
N LYS A 50 8.03 22.64 13.23
CA LYS A 50 7.07 23.66 12.81
C LYS A 50 6.10 23.07 11.77
N PRO A 51 4.78 23.23 11.93
CA PRO A 51 3.80 22.74 10.95
C PRO A 51 4.05 23.29 9.54
N GLY A 52 3.88 22.45 8.53
CA GLY A 52 4.04 22.80 7.12
C GLY A 52 5.48 23.10 6.69
N VAL A 53 6.48 22.82 7.53
CA VAL A 53 7.89 22.90 7.14
C VAL A 53 8.40 21.52 6.72
N HIS A 54 8.93 21.41 5.51
CA HIS A 54 9.42 20.14 4.96
C HIS A 54 10.89 20.20 4.55
N VAL A 55 11.56 19.05 4.62
CA VAL A 55 12.92 18.85 4.12
C VAL A 55 12.87 18.35 2.68
N VAL A 56 13.67 18.99 1.81
CA VAL A 56 13.93 18.52 0.45
C VAL A 56 15.38 18.08 0.35
N ASN A 57 15.58 16.88 -0.17
CA ASN A 57 16.88 16.32 -0.48
C ASN A 57 17.29 16.70 -1.91
N ASP A 58 18.27 17.60 -2.01
CA ASP A 58 18.95 17.95 -3.26
C ASP A 58 20.46 17.55 -3.15
N ILE A 59 20.79 16.56 -2.30
CA ILE A 59 22.13 15.97 -2.21
C ILE A 59 22.33 15.00 -3.38
N ILE A 60 23.46 15.14 -4.09
CA ILE A 60 23.85 14.22 -5.15
C ILE A 60 24.39 12.94 -4.50
N PHE A 61 23.72 11.82 -4.76
CA PHE A 61 24.19 10.50 -4.35
C PHE A 61 25.24 9.99 -5.33
N THR A 62 26.49 9.85 -4.87
CA THR A 62 27.63 9.41 -5.71
C THR A 62 27.99 7.93 -5.52
N GLY A 63 27.32 7.23 -4.60
CA GLY A 63 27.63 5.85 -4.24
C GLY A 63 27.11 4.80 -5.22
N ALA A 64 26.06 5.12 -5.98
CA ALA A 64 25.49 4.24 -6.99
C ALA A 64 24.72 5.04 -8.04
N HIS A 65 24.36 4.37 -9.14
CA HIS A 65 23.43 4.90 -10.12
C HIS A 65 22.00 4.88 -9.56
N MET A 66 21.28 5.99 -9.71
CA MET A 66 19.86 6.09 -9.38
C MET A 66 19.03 5.42 -10.49
N PRO A 67 18.31 4.32 -10.23
CA PRO A 67 17.54 3.65 -11.27
C PRO A 67 16.42 4.55 -11.81
N GLU A 68 16.19 4.49 -13.12
CA GLU A 68 15.06 5.15 -13.76
C GLU A 68 13.74 4.44 -13.43
N MET A 69 12.63 5.19 -13.51
CA MET A 69 11.30 4.63 -13.40
C MET A 69 11.04 3.63 -14.53
N ARG A 70 10.53 2.45 -14.22
CA ARG A 70 10.07 1.51 -15.23
C ARG A 70 8.81 2.05 -15.92
N VAL A 71 8.92 2.26 -17.22
CA VAL A 71 7.83 2.65 -18.13
C VAL A 71 7.29 1.42 -18.86
N PRO A 72 5.95 1.26 -19.01
CA PRO A 72 5.35 0.18 -19.79
C PRO A 72 5.80 0.15 -21.24
N ALA A 73 5.86 -1.06 -21.82
CA ALA A 73 6.11 -1.24 -23.24
C ALA A 73 4.96 -0.72 -24.13
N LEU A 74 3.72 -0.72 -23.61
CA LEU A 74 2.56 -0.18 -24.31
C LEU A 74 2.79 1.31 -24.60
N LYS A 75 2.74 1.70 -25.88
CA LYS A 75 2.78 3.09 -26.33
C LYS A 75 1.74 3.29 -27.42
N ASP A 76 0.79 4.18 -27.18
CA ASP A 76 -0.30 4.48 -28.12
C ASP A 76 -0.78 5.94 -27.96
N LYS A 77 -1.91 6.29 -28.56
CA LYS A 77 -2.55 7.60 -28.42
C LYS A 77 -3.98 7.48 -27.86
N ALA A 78 -4.28 6.41 -27.11
CA ALA A 78 -5.64 6.10 -26.69
C ALA A 78 -6.25 7.17 -25.76
N LEU A 79 -5.41 7.97 -25.11
CA LEU A 79 -5.83 9.04 -24.20
C LEU A 79 -5.58 10.45 -24.77
N ASP A 80 -5.05 10.56 -25.98
CA ASP A 80 -4.62 11.84 -26.55
C ASP A 80 -5.79 12.81 -26.68
N GLY A 81 -5.65 14.01 -26.11
CA GLY A 81 -6.70 15.03 -26.12
C GLY A 81 -7.75 14.90 -25.02
N ALA A 82 -7.71 13.87 -24.16
CA ALA A 82 -8.70 13.71 -23.10
C ALA A 82 -8.60 14.83 -22.05
N ARG A 83 -9.77 15.27 -21.55
CA ARG A 83 -9.93 16.44 -20.65
C ARG A 83 -10.70 16.09 -19.38
N PRO A 84 -10.17 15.21 -18.51
CA PRO A 84 -10.86 14.88 -17.28
C PRO A 84 -10.94 16.10 -16.36
N ASP A 85 -12.00 16.18 -15.55
CA ASP A 85 -12.10 17.18 -14.50
C ASP A 85 -11.00 16.97 -13.45
N VAL A 86 -10.78 15.70 -13.08
CA VAL A 86 -9.76 15.29 -12.13
C VAL A 86 -8.93 14.14 -12.72
N LEU A 87 -7.62 14.35 -12.81
CA LEU A 87 -6.64 13.31 -13.11
C LEU A 87 -5.94 12.85 -11.83
N ILE A 88 -6.08 11.58 -11.48
CA ILE A 88 -5.38 10.96 -10.34
C ILE A 88 -4.19 10.18 -10.88
N ILE A 89 -3.00 10.45 -10.35
CA ILE A 89 -1.77 9.76 -10.73
C ILE A 89 -1.39 8.77 -9.64
N GLY A 90 -1.55 7.48 -9.91
CA GLY A 90 -1.21 6.37 -9.02
C GLY A 90 -2.44 5.56 -8.56
N GLY A 91 -2.50 4.29 -8.94
CA GLY A 91 -3.51 3.28 -8.60
C GLY A 91 -3.15 2.43 -7.37
N GLY A 92 -2.45 3.03 -6.41
CA GLY A 92 -2.34 2.51 -5.05
C GLY A 92 -3.63 2.71 -4.25
N ILE A 93 -3.62 2.32 -2.98
CA ILE A 93 -4.78 2.45 -2.08
C ILE A 93 -5.29 3.88 -2.03
N SER A 94 -4.39 4.88 -1.92
CA SER A 94 -4.78 6.30 -1.87
C SER A 94 -5.52 6.73 -3.13
N GLY A 95 -4.96 6.48 -4.32
CA GLY A 95 -5.60 6.91 -5.56
C GLY A 95 -6.90 6.17 -5.85
N ALA A 96 -6.97 4.86 -5.58
CA ALA A 96 -8.19 4.09 -5.76
C ALA A 96 -9.31 4.54 -4.81
N SER A 97 -9.01 4.80 -3.54
CA SER A 97 -10.00 5.31 -2.59
C SER A 97 -10.43 6.74 -2.93
N ILE A 98 -9.50 7.62 -3.33
CA ILE A 98 -9.82 8.98 -3.80
C ILE A 98 -10.72 8.93 -5.03
N ALA A 99 -10.44 8.05 -6.00
CA ALA A 99 -11.26 7.89 -7.20
C ALA A 99 -12.71 7.54 -6.85
N ARG A 100 -12.90 6.62 -5.90
CA ARG A 100 -14.23 6.26 -5.40
C ARG A 100 -14.94 7.46 -4.77
N GLU A 101 -14.28 8.16 -3.84
CA GLU A 101 -14.92 9.28 -3.13
C GLU A 101 -15.25 10.44 -4.07
N LEU A 102 -14.44 10.69 -5.10
CA LEU A 102 -14.74 11.70 -6.13
C LEU A 102 -15.97 11.37 -6.96
N THR A 103 -16.32 10.08 -7.14
CA THR A 103 -17.53 9.68 -7.88
C THR A 103 -18.84 9.98 -7.13
N ARG A 104 -18.76 10.45 -5.89
CA ARG A 104 -19.91 11.07 -5.18
C ARG A 104 -20.29 12.43 -5.74
N TRP A 105 -19.47 12.99 -6.62
CA TRP A 105 -19.70 14.26 -7.31
C TRP A 105 -19.85 14.02 -8.81
N GLN A 106 -20.53 14.93 -9.50
CA GLN A 106 -20.66 14.92 -10.97
C GLN A 106 -19.36 15.43 -11.61
N LEU A 107 -18.33 14.59 -11.60
CA LEU A 107 -16.98 14.86 -12.11
C LEU A 107 -16.55 13.77 -13.11
N ASP A 108 -15.89 14.14 -14.20
CA ASP A 108 -15.13 13.20 -15.04
C ASP A 108 -13.79 12.89 -14.36
N VAL A 109 -13.74 11.71 -13.73
CA VAL A 109 -12.57 11.24 -12.99
C VAL A 109 -11.80 10.23 -13.83
N LEU A 110 -10.52 10.52 -14.08
CA LEU A 110 -9.57 9.59 -14.71
C LEU A 110 -8.43 9.26 -13.73
N LEU A 111 -8.24 7.98 -13.43
CA LEU A 111 -7.06 7.48 -12.74
C LEU A 111 -6.10 6.85 -13.74
N VAL A 112 -4.81 7.20 -13.66
CA VAL A 112 -3.74 6.56 -14.44
C VAL A 112 -2.75 5.86 -13.52
N ASP A 113 -2.34 4.65 -13.88
CA ASP A 113 -1.26 3.92 -13.21
C ASP A 113 -0.33 3.31 -14.26
N LYS A 114 0.98 3.41 -14.03
CA LYS A 114 1.99 2.84 -14.90
C LYS A 114 1.99 1.31 -14.87
N GLU A 115 1.41 0.67 -13.87
CA GLU A 115 1.40 -0.76 -13.71
C GLU A 115 0.23 -1.42 -14.46
N ALA A 116 0.36 -2.73 -14.72
CA ALA A 116 -0.66 -3.51 -15.43
C ALA A 116 -1.90 -3.85 -14.58
N ASP A 117 -1.93 -3.46 -13.30
CA ASP A 117 -3.02 -3.69 -12.35
C ASP A 117 -2.89 -2.72 -11.17
N LEU A 118 -3.93 -2.58 -10.37
CA LEU A 118 -3.90 -1.82 -9.13
C LEU A 118 -3.06 -2.53 -8.05
N ALA A 119 -2.65 -1.77 -7.04
CA ALA A 119 -1.89 -2.24 -5.88
C ALA A 119 -0.57 -2.95 -6.25
N MET A 120 0.07 -2.58 -7.36
CA MET A 120 1.30 -3.23 -7.83
C MET A 120 2.58 -2.76 -7.14
N HIS A 121 2.49 -1.80 -6.21
CA HIS A 121 3.61 -1.26 -5.41
C HIS A 121 3.34 -1.48 -3.91
N ALA A 122 3.56 -0.48 -3.04
CA ALA A 122 3.42 -0.57 -1.59
C ALA A 122 2.05 -1.10 -1.12
N SER A 123 0.97 -0.73 -1.80
CA SER A 123 -0.40 -1.10 -1.42
C SER A 123 -0.70 -2.60 -1.56
N GLY A 124 0.02 -3.34 -2.40
CA GLY A 124 -0.08 -4.81 -2.48
C GLY A 124 1.06 -5.54 -1.75
N ARG A 125 1.98 -4.80 -1.12
CA ARG A 125 3.20 -5.32 -0.47
C ARG A 125 3.32 -4.81 0.97
N ASN A 126 2.24 -4.94 1.71
CA ASN A 126 2.17 -4.64 3.13
C ASN A 126 1.45 -5.77 3.87
N ASP A 127 1.34 -5.64 5.18
CA ASP A 127 0.92 -6.73 6.06
C ASP A 127 -0.61 -6.91 6.07
N GLY A 128 -1.38 -5.94 5.55
CA GLY A 128 -2.84 -5.95 5.64
C GLY A 128 -3.38 -5.56 7.02
N GLU A 129 -2.55 -4.95 7.89
CA GLU A 129 -2.98 -4.49 9.21
C GLU A 129 -3.83 -3.21 9.11
N VAL A 130 -4.96 -3.23 9.83
CA VAL A 130 -5.75 -2.06 10.18
C VAL A 130 -5.28 -1.60 11.56
N HIS A 131 -4.40 -0.60 11.57
CA HIS A 131 -3.66 -0.19 12.77
C HIS A 131 -4.54 0.58 13.77
N PRO A 132 -4.32 0.42 15.09
CA PRO A 132 -5.00 1.21 16.11
C PRO A 132 -4.37 2.60 16.33
N GLY A 133 -3.16 2.84 15.82
CA GLY A 133 -2.45 4.13 15.98
C GLY A 133 -1.72 4.31 17.32
N VAL A 134 -1.55 3.23 18.09
CA VAL A 134 -0.97 3.25 19.46
C VAL A 134 0.45 3.81 19.54
N ASP A 135 1.20 3.77 18.44
CA ASP A 135 2.60 4.18 18.37
C ASP A 135 2.82 5.51 17.63
N LEU A 136 1.76 6.21 17.25
CA LEU A 136 1.84 7.49 16.57
C LEU A 136 1.89 8.66 17.55
N ASN A 137 2.59 9.71 17.16
CA ASN A 137 2.76 10.91 18.01
C ASN A 137 1.56 11.84 17.88
N LYS A 138 1.23 12.52 18.99
CA LYS A 138 0.15 13.49 19.01
C LYS A 138 0.39 14.62 18.00
N GLY A 139 -0.62 14.94 17.20
CA GLY A 139 -0.62 16.07 16.28
C GLY A 139 -0.01 15.78 14.90
N SER A 140 0.38 14.54 14.62
CA SER A 140 0.75 14.11 13.26
C SER A 140 -0.50 13.86 12.41
N LEU A 141 -0.40 14.05 11.09
CA LEU A 141 -1.46 13.68 10.16
C LEU A 141 -1.72 12.17 10.19
N LYS A 142 -0.66 11.37 10.32
CA LYS A 142 -0.78 9.93 10.57
C LYS A 142 -1.72 9.59 11.72
N GLN A 143 -1.56 10.27 12.87
CA GLN A 143 -2.43 10.05 14.02
C GLN A 143 -3.86 10.51 13.74
N HIS A 144 -4.04 11.66 13.11
CA HIS A 144 -5.38 12.17 12.79
C HIS A 144 -6.14 11.16 11.91
N TYR A 145 -5.56 10.77 10.78
CA TYR A 145 -6.23 9.90 9.81
C TYR A 145 -6.30 8.44 10.24
N VAL A 146 -5.38 7.93 11.06
CA VAL A 146 -5.47 6.52 11.51
C VAL A 146 -6.68 6.32 12.42
N LEU A 147 -6.97 7.29 13.30
CA LEU A 147 -8.09 7.19 14.24
C LEU A 147 -9.42 7.23 13.51
N LEU A 148 -9.56 8.14 12.55
CA LEU A 148 -10.75 8.26 11.70
C LEU A 148 -10.88 7.05 10.77
N GLY A 149 -9.83 6.76 10.01
CA GLY A 149 -9.83 5.70 9.01
C GLY A 149 -10.09 4.33 9.62
N ASN A 150 -9.48 4.00 10.77
CA ASN A 150 -9.73 2.74 11.48
C ASN A 150 -11.22 2.52 11.78
N GLN A 151 -11.95 3.56 12.20
CA GLN A 151 -13.38 3.46 12.52
C GLN A 151 -14.27 3.21 11.30
N MET A 152 -13.78 3.55 10.09
CA MET A 152 -14.52 3.41 8.84
C MET A 152 -14.44 2.00 8.25
N PHE A 153 -13.53 1.13 8.73
CA PHE A 153 -13.26 -0.17 8.08
C PHE A 153 -14.45 -1.12 8.07
N ASP A 154 -15.23 -1.20 9.15
CA ASP A 154 -16.41 -2.09 9.21
C ASP A 154 -17.41 -1.72 8.09
N THR A 155 -17.71 -0.42 7.96
CA THR A 155 -18.61 0.09 6.91
C THR A 155 -18.03 -0.08 5.51
N VAL A 156 -16.77 0.33 5.29
CA VAL A 156 -16.15 0.27 3.96
C VAL A 156 -16.02 -1.16 3.46
N CYS A 157 -15.63 -2.10 4.33
CA CYS A 157 -15.46 -3.49 3.92
C CYS A 157 -16.81 -4.18 3.67
N ASP A 158 -17.86 -3.81 4.40
CA ASP A 158 -19.25 -4.21 4.12
C ASP A 158 -19.77 -3.64 2.80
N GLU A 159 -19.51 -2.36 2.53
CA GLU A 159 -19.88 -1.70 1.27
C GLU A 159 -19.17 -2.34 0.08
N LEU A 160 -17.87 -2.64 0.20
CA LEU A 160 -17.05 -3.14 -0.91
C LEU A 160 -17.01 -4.67 -1.04
N ASP A 161 -17.65 -5.39 -0.12
CA ASP A 161 -17.67 -6.85 -0.02
C ASP A 161 -16.24 -7.43 0.01
N VAL A 162 -15.45 -6.96 0.99
CA VAL A 162 -14.04 -7.34 1.20
C VAL A 162 -13.88 -7.99 2.58
N PRO A 163 -13.22 -9.16 2.69
CA PRO A 163 -12.96 -9.80 3.97
C PRO A 163 -12.15 -8.90 4.91
N PHE A 164 -12.68 -8.67 6.11
CA PHE A 164 -12.09 -7.88 7.16
C PHE A 164 -12.42 -8.47 8.53
N GLU A 165 -11.45 -8.49 9.44
CA GLU A 165 -11.62 -9.01 10.79
C GLU A 165 -10.98 -8.10 11.85
N ARG A 166 -11.72 -7.79 12.92
CA ARG A 166 -11.20 -7.12 14.12
C ARG A 166 -10.52 -8.15 15.03
N CYS A 167 -9.30 -8.54 14.69
CA CYS A 167 -8.57 -9.60 15.38
C CYS A 167 -7.75 -9.12 16.60
N GLY A 168 -7.59 -7.80 16.77
CA GLY A 168 -6.86 -7.20 17.89
C GLY A 168 -5.33 -7.31 17.76
N GLN A 169 -4.63 -6.42 18.47
CA GLN A 169 -3.16 -6.35 18.47
C GLN A 169 -2.60 -6.50 19.88
N TYR A 170 -1.55 -7.31 20.00
CA TYR A 170 -0.82 -7.63 21.22
C TYR A 170 0.64 -7.18 21.10
N VAL A 171 1.08 -6.32 22.02
CA VAL A 171 2.51 -6.01 22.20
C VAL A 171 2.97 -6.63 23.51
N GLY A 172 3.71 -7.74 23.42
CA GLY A 172 4.13 -8.53 24.56
C GLY A 172 5.37 -7.97 25.27
N PHE A 173 5.38 -8.07 26.61
CA PHE A 173 6.49 -7.63 27.46
C PHE A 173 6.94 -8.77 28.39
N THR A 174 8.23 -9.06 28.42
CA THR A 174 8.84 -10.12 29.26
C THR A 174 9.29 -9.63 30.64
N SER A 175 9.45 -8.32 30.83
CA SER A 175 9.88 -7.72 32.10
C SER A 175 8.73 -7.06 32.85
N LYS A 176 8.42 -7.57 34.07
CA LYS A 176 7.42 -6.96 34.96
C LYS A 176 7.77 -5.52 35.37
N ALA A 177 9.06 -5.17 35.42
CA ALA A 177 9.51 -3.84 35.80
C ALA A 177 9.01 -2.74 34.84
N LEU A 178 8.66 -3.09 33.60
CA LEU A 178 8.11 -2.16 32.62
C LEU A 178 6.63 -1.82 32.84
N TYR A 179 5.91 -2.62 33.65
CA TYR A 179 4.47 -2.45 33.85
C TYR A 179 4.03 -1.02 34.22
N PRO A 180 4.61 -0.33 35.22
CA PRO A 180 4.20 1.03 35.55
C PRO A 180 4.39 2.02 34.39
N PHE A 181 5.48 1.89 33.63
CA PHE A 181 5.77 2.73 32.46
C PHE A 181 4.76 2.49 31.33
N ILE A 182 4.49 1.21 31.01
CA ILE A 182 3.51 0.87 29.97
C ILE A 182 2.09 1.22 30.40
N ARG A 183 1.77 1.17 31.71
CA ARG A 183 0.49 1.67 32.24
C ARG A 183 0.32 3.17 32.01
N ALA A 184 1.34 3.96 32.32
CA ALA A 184 1.33 5.40 32.05
C ALA A 184 1.23 5.69 30.54
N TYR A 185 1.95 4.92 29.72
CA TYR A 185 1.87 5.00 28.27
C TYR A 185 0.46 4.69 27.74
N ALA A 186 -0.15 3.57 28.17
CA ALA A 186 -1.50 3.19 27.79
C ALA A 186 -2.52 4.28 28.17
N TRP A 187 -2.39 4.84 29.38
CA TRP A 187 -3.21 5.97 29.83
C TRP A 187 -3.04 7.19 28.92
N GLN A 188 -1.80 7.56 28.59
CA GLN A 188 -1.52 8.66 27.65
C GLN A 188 -2.12 8.38 26.26
N ARG A 189 -2.01 7.15 25.75
CA ARG A 189 -2.58 6.79 24.44
C ARG A 189 -4.10 6.92 24.42
N ARG A 190 -4.76 6.45 25.47
CA ARG A 190 -6.21 6.54 25.64
C ARG A 190 -6.71 7.97 25.78
N HIS A 191 -6.16 8.73 26.73
CA HIS A 191 -6.73 10.01 27.15
C HIS A 191 -6.13 11.23 26.46
N VAL A 192 -4.92 11.12 25.91
CA VAL A 192 -4.21 12.25 25.26
C VAL A 192 -4.10 12.05 23.75
N CYS A 193 -3.94 10.80 23.30
CA CYS A 193 -3.75 10.49 21.87
C CYS A 193 -5.01 9.97 21.17
N GLY A 194 -6.12 9.76 21.89
CA GLY A 194 -7.40 9.35 21.29
C GLY A 194 -7.53 7.87 20.94
N VAL A 195 -6.54 7.02 21.25
CA VAL A 195 -6.61 5.57 21.01
C VAL A 195 -7.39 4.90 22.15
N ALA A 196 -8.70 5.13 22.14
CA ALA A 196 -9.60 4.98 23.29
C ALA A 196 -9.66 3.57 23.91
N ASP A 197 -9.39 2.55 23.10
CA ASP A 197 -9.51 1.14 23.45
C ASP A 197 -8.20 0.51 23.96
N THR A 198 -7.11 1.29 23.98
CA THR A 198 -5.80 0.82 24.46
C THR A 198 -5.89 0.42 25.93
N ARG A 199 -5.52 -0.83 26.22
CA ARG A 199 -5.48 -1.33 27.60
C ARG A 199 -4.32 -2.28 27.84
N LEU A 200 -4.00 -2.50 29.12
CA LEU A 200 -3.12 -3.58 29.52
C LEU A 200 -3.90 -4.90 29.57
N MET A 201 -3.22 -5.97 29.22
CA MET A 201 -3.68 -7.35 29.34
C MET A 201 -2.72 -8.13 30.24
N GLY A 202 -3.25 -8.78 31.27
CA GLY A 202 -2.47 -9.61 32.16
C GLY A 202 -2.02 -10.91 31.49
N ARG A 203 -1.02 -11.58 32.09
CA ARG A 203 -0.49 -12.87 31.58
C ARG A 203 -1.55 -13.95 31.41
N GLN A 204 -2.49 -14.06 32.35
CA GLN A 204 -3.51 -15.10 32.32
C GLN A 204 -4.44 -14.90 31.12
N GLU A 205 -5.04 -13.71 31.00
CA GLU A 205 -5.91 -13.35 29.86
C GLU A 205 -5.17 -13.51 28.52
N LEU A 206 -3.90 -13.10 28.45
CA LEU A 206 -3.09 -13.27 27.23
C LEU A 206 -2.92 -14.75 26.84
N ARG A 207 -2.71 -15.64 27.80
CA ARG A 207 -2.57 -17.08 27.56
C ARG A 207 -3.87 -17.77 27.22
N GLU A 208 -4.99 -17.28 27.76
CA GLU A 208 -6.32 -17.79 27.44
C GLU A 208 -6.68 -17.45 25.99
N ARG A 209 -6.36 -16.24 25.53
CA ARG A 209 -6.62 -15.80 24.15
C ARG A 209 -5.62 -16.35 23.14
N GLU A 210 -4.33 -16.29 23.45
CA GLU A 210 -3.24 -16.62 22.53
C GLU A 210 -2.23 -17.58 23.20
N PRO A 211 -2.59 -18.87 23.36
CA PRO A 211 -1.85 -19.83 24.18
C PRO A 211 -0.45 -20.18 23.65
N ARG A 212 -0.19 -19.93 22.36
CA ARG A 212 1.08 -20.26 21.68
C ARG A 212 2.06 -19.10 21.58
N LEU A 213 1.67 -17.91 22.04
CA LEU A 213 2.61 -16.80 22.21
C LEU A 213 3.68 -17.12 23.27
N ASN A 214 4.78 -16.37 23.23
CA ASN A 214 5.90 -16.55 24.15
C ASN A 214 5.44 -16.63 25.62
N ARG A 215 5.73 -17.77 26.26
CA ARG A 215 5.33 -18.09 27.63
C ARG A 215 5.96 -17.16 28.68
N ASP A 216 7.02 -16.44 28.32
CA ASP A 216 7.71 -15.48 29.17
C ASP A 216 7.04 -14.11 29.23
N PHE A 217 6.07 -13.82 28.35
CA PHE A 217 5.25 -12.62 28.47
C PHE A 217 4.58 -12.56 29.84
N LYS A 218 4.75 -11.42 30.51
CA LYS A 218 4.22 -11.12 31.83
C LYS A 218 2.95 -10.28 31.75
N PHE A 219 2.83 -9.49 30.69
CA PHE A 219 1.66 -8.71 30.31
C PHE A 219 1.81 -8.28 28.85
N ALA A 220 0.73 -7.74 28.26
CA ALA A 220 0.76 -7.13 26.95
C ALA A 220 0.05 -5.76 26.97
N LEU A 221 0.43 -4.89 26.04
CA LEU A 221 -0.46 -3.82 25.60
C LEU A 221 -1.41 -4.40 24.55
N PHE A 222 -2.70 -4.13 24.67
CA PHE A 222 -3.73 -4.69 23.83
C PHE A 222 -4.63 -3.61 23.24
N ASN A 223 -4.90 -3.74 21.94
CA ASN A 223 -5.75 -2.85 21.16
C ASN A 223 -6.77 -3.67 20.37
N PRO A 224 -8.04 -3.78 20.83
CA PRO A 224 -9.07 -4.57 20.15
C PRO A 224 -9.52 -4.00 18.80
N SER A 225 -9.35 -2.70 18.55
CA SER A 225 -9.65 -2.05 17.26
C SER A 225 -8.66 -2.42 16.16
N ALA A 226 -7.54 -3.07 16.45
CA ALA A 226 -6.69 -3.56 15.39
C ALA A 226 -7.40 -4.67 14.60
N GLY A 227 -7.14 -4.73 13.30
CA GLY A 227 -7.75 -5.73 12.44
C GLY A 227 -6.87 -6.12 11.27
N CYS A 228 -7.35 -7.07 10.48
CA CYS A 228 -6.70 -7.52 9.26
C CYS A 228 -7.68 -7.43 8.08
N VAL A 229 -7.15 -7.02 6.93
CA VAL A 229 -7.86 -6.99 5.64
C VAL A 229 -6.94 -7.51 4.53
N CYS A 230 -7.51 -7.92 3.41
CA CYS A 230 -6.73 -8.18 2.19
C CYS A 230 -6.37 -6.84 1.50
N PRO A 231 -5.10 -6.39 1.51
CA PRO A 231 -4.77 -5.01 1.12
C PRO A 231 -4.90 -4.75 -0.40
N TYR A 232 -4.50 -5.70 -1.23
CA TYR A 232 -4.72 -5.62 -2.69
C TYR A 232 -6.19 -5.84 -3.04
N GLY A 233 -6.89 -6.73 -2.33
CA GLY A 233 -8.33 -6.95 -2.52
C GLY A 233 -9.14 -5.68 -2.23
N LEU A 234 -8.84 -4.99 -1.13
CA LEU A 234 -9.46 -3.71 -0.79
C LEU A 234 -9.16 -2.63 -1.84
N THR A 235 -7.91 -2.50 -2.28
CA THR A 235 -7.52 -1.52 -3.30
C THR A 235 -8.24 -1.77 -4.63
N ILE A 236 -8.34 -3.03 -5.06
CA ILE A 236 -9.05 -3.41 -6.28
C ILE A 236 -10.55 -3.12 -6.12
N ALA A 237 -11.16 -3.45 -4.98
CA ALA A 237 -12.57 -3.21 -4.73
C ALA A 237 -12.93 -1.71 -4.76
N TYR A 238 -12.06 -0.85 -4.22
CA TYR A 238 -12.18 0.60 -4.38
C TYR A 238 -12.19 1.02 -5.85
N GLY A 239 -11.23 0.53 -6.64
CA GLY A 239 -11.14 0.85 -8.07
C GLY A 239 -12.35 0.33 -8.86
N GLU A 240 -12.79 -0.90 -8.61
CA GLU A 240 -13.98 -1.49 -9.24
C GLU A 240 -15.26 -0.72 -8.89
N ASN A 241 -15.42 -0.30 -7.64
CA ASN A 241 -16.57 0.53 -7.25
C ASN A 241 -16.50 1.93 -7.86
N ALA A 242 -15.32 2.53 -7.98
CA ALA A 242 -15.14 3.79 -8.69
C ALA A 242 -15.57 3.67 -10.17
N VAL A 243 -15.17 2.60 -10.85
CA VAL A 243 -15.59 2.32 -12.24
C VAL A 243 -17.10 2.11 -12.35
N GLN A 244 -17.71 1.36 -11.43
CA GLN A 244 -19.17 1.19 -11.38
C GLN A 244 -19.93 2.51 -11.20
N ASN A 245 -19.30 3.51 -10.56
CA ASN A 245 -19.84 4.85 -10.36
C ASN A 245 -19.42 5.87 -11.44
N GLY A 246 -18.75 5.43 -12.51
CA GLY A 246 -18.45 6.25 -13.68
C GLY A 246 -17.02 6.77 -13.80
N ALA A 247 -16.12 6.46 -12.86
CA ALA A 247 -14.71 6.78 -13.03
C ALA A 247 -14.08 5.92 -14.14
N ARG A 248 -13.04 6.46 -14.78
CA ARG A 248 -12.20 5.72 -15.74
C ARG A 248 -10.86 5.40 -15.11
N ILE A 249 -10.36 4.18 -15.34
CA ILE A 249 -9.03 3.75 -14.89
C ILE A 249 -8.24 3.31 -16.13
N SER A 250 -7.08 3.91 -16.34
CA SER A 250 -6.14 3.53 -17.39
C SER A 250 -4.85 2.98 -16.80
N LEU A 251 -4.71 1.65 -16.88
CA LEU A 251 -3.52 0.91 -16.50
C LEU A 251 -2.47 0.96 -17.63
N ASN A 252 -1.22 0.62 -17.31
CA ASN A 252 -0.07 0.76 -18.21
C ASN A 252 0.09 2.20 -18.77
N THR A 253 -0.29 3.21 -17.98
CA THR A 253 -0.18 4.63 -18.32
C THR A 253 0.78 5.33 -17.34
N ALA A 254 2.03 5.49 -17.77
CA ALA A 254 3.03 6.28 -17.06
C ALA A 254 2.91 7.76 -17.44
N VAL A 255 2.85 8.62 -16.43
CA VAL A 255 3.06 10.07 -16.60
C VAL A 255 4.56 10.32 -16.75
N LEU A 256 4.94 11.04 -17.80
CA LEU A 256 6.32 11.25 -18.21
C LEU A 256 6.76 12.72 -18.07
N GLY A 257 5.81 13.65 -18.08
CA GLY A 257 6.07 15.08 -17.99
C GLY A 257 4.79 15.88 -17.81
N MET A 258 4.95 17.17 -17.51
CA MET A 258 3.85 18.13 -17.40
C MET A 258 4.26 19.47 -17.98
N LYS A 259 3.29 20.18 -18.55
CA LYS A 259 3.44 21.59 -18.91
C LYS A 259 2.74 22.43 -17.85
N VAL A 260 3.49 23.33 -17.21
CA VAL A 260 2.97 24.26 -16.21
C VAL A 260 3.03 25.67 -16.78
N GLU A 261 1.89 26.35 -16.81
CA GLU A 261 1.77 27.74 -17.29
C GLU A 261 0.90 28.52 -16.31
N ASN A 262 1.35 29.73 -15.95
CA ASN A 262 0.64 30.60 -15.01
C ASN A 262 0.25 29.89 -13.71
N GLU A 263 1.18 29.12 -13.13
CA GLU A 263 0.98 28.37 -11.87
C GLU A 263 -0.11 27.28 -11.98
N ALA A 264 -0.40 26.78 -13.18
CA ALA A 264 -1.35 25.69 -13.41
C ALA A 264 -0.81 24.66 -14.40
N ILE A 265 -1.08 23.39 -14.15
CA ILE A 265 -0.81 22.29 -15.07
C ILE A 265 -1.79 22.41 -16.24
N THR A 266 -1.29 22.66 -17.45
CA THR A 266 -2.10 22.79 -18.67
C THR A 266 -2.07 21.54 -19.52
N ALA A 267 -1.04 20.69 -19.40
CA ALA A 267 -0.94 19.41 -20.07
C ALA A 267 -0.15 18.38 -19.23
N VAL A 268 -0.54 17.11 -19.33
CA VAL A 268 0.16 15.97 -18.73
C VAL A 268 0.53 14.99 -19.83
N GLU A 269 1.83 14.78 -20.02
CA GLU A 269 2.37 13.89 -21.05
C GLU A 269 2.43 12.46 -20.51
N THR A 270 1.92 11.50 -21.28
CA THR A 270 1.97 10.07 -20.93
C THR A 270 2.51 9.24 -22.09
N ASN A 271 2.85 7.98 -21.84
CA ASN A 271 3.15 7.01 -22.90
C ASN A 271 1.95 6.68 -23.81
N ARG A 272 0.75 7.18 -23.50
CA ARG A 272 -0.52 6.88 -24.19
C ARG A 272 -1.24 8.11 -24.77
N GLY A 273 -0.50 9.22 -24.93
CA GLY A 273 -1.00 10.51 -25.41
C GLY A 273 -0.94 11.62 -24.35
N THR A 274 -1.32 12.83 -24.75
CA THR A 274 -1.32 14.01 -23.86
C THR A 274 -2.71 14.29 -23.31
N LEU A 275 -2.79 14.45 -21.99
CA LEU A 275 -4.01 14.75 -21.23
C LEU A 275 -4.07 16.24 -20.88
N TYR A 276 -5.28 16.80 -20.75
CA TYR A 276 -5.51 18.20 -20.36
C TYR A 276 -6.48 18.29 -19.18
N PRO A 277 -6.04 17.90 -17.97
CA PRO A 277 -6.91 17.84 -16.80
C PRO A 277 -7.27 19.22 -16.23
N GLY A 278 -8.44 19.34 -15.59
CA GLY A 278 -8.79 20.52 -14.80
C GLY A 278 -7.99 20.60 -13.49
N LEU A 279 -7.91 19.48 -12.77
CA LEU A 279 -7.20 19.31 -11.51
C LEU A 279 -6.36 18.02 -11.54
N VAL A 280 -5.16 18.05 -10.96
CA VAL A 280 -4.31 16.86 -10.80
C VAL A 280 -4.20 16.47 -9.33
N ILE A 281 -4.33 15.18 -9.03
CA ILE A 281 -4.08 14.60 -7.71
C ILE A 281 -2.85 13.70 -7.82
N ASN A 282 -1.79 14.08 -7.10
CA ASN A 282 -0.57 13.30 -7.00
C ASN A 282 -0.69 12.27 -5.86
N ALA A 283 -0.94 11.02 -6.23
CA ALA A 283 -1.00 9.86 -5.33
C ALA A 283 0.04 8.78 -5.70
N ALA A 284 1.18 9.20 -6.26
CA ALA A 284 2.15 8.33 -6.94
C ALA A 284 3.10 7.56 -5.99
N GLY A 285 2.80 7.50 -4.69
CA GLY A 285 3.56 6.71 -3.72
C GLY A 285 5.05 7.08 -3.70
N ALA A 286 5.93 6.11 -4.00
CA ALA A 286 7.39 6.32 -4.03
C ALA A 286 7.84 7.33 -5.10
N PHE A 287 6.97 7.59 -6.09
CA PHE A 287 7.20 8.55 -7.16
C PHE A 287 6.50 9.91 -6.95
N ALA A 288 5.90 10.13 -5.77
CA ALA A 288 5.18 11.37 -5.49
C ALA A 288 6.08 12.62 -5.60
N GLU A 289 7.34 12.52 -5.18
CA GLU A 289 8.32 13.58 -5.36
C GLU A 289 8.59 13.87 -6.85
N ASP A 290 8.70 12.85 -7.69
CA ASP A 290 8.97 13.03 -9.13
C ASP A 290 7.80 13.74 -9.81
N ILE A 291 6.56 13.37 -9.47
CA ILE A 291 5.35 14.07 -9.93
C ILE A 291 5.32 15.52 -9.43
N ALA A 292 5.72 15.77 -8.17
CA ALA A 292 5.81 17.13 -7.65
C ALA A 292 6.87 17.97 -8.38
N ARG A 293 8.00 17.37 -8.77
CA ARG A 293 9.03 18.02 -9.60
C ARG A 293 8.53 18.31 -11.01
N MET A 294 7.84 17.37 -11.66
CA MET A 294 7.20 17.59 -12.98
C MET A 294 6.19 18.74 -12.94
N ALA A 295 5.48 18.89 -11.82
CA ALA A 295 4.50 19.95 -11.61
C ALA A 295 5.09 21.27 -11.07
N GLU A 296 6.42 21.42 -11.03
CA GLU A 296 7.12 22.61 -10.51
C GLU A 296 6.79 22.97 -9.04
N ASP A 297 6.34 22.00 -8.25
CA ASP A 297 5.84 22.17 -6.87
C ASP A 297 6.51 21.22 -5.86
N CYS A 298 7.80 20.95 -6.05
CA CYS A 298 8.56 20.07 -5.17
C CYS A 298 9.02 20.78 -3.88
N PHE A 299 8.28 20.57 -2.80
CA PHE A 299 8.58 21.09 -1.45
C PHE A 299 8.83 20.01 -0.39
N TYR A 300 8.74 18.73 -0.74
CA TYR A 300 9.07 17.58 0.10
C TYR A 300 9.91 16.57 -0.69
N SER A 301 10.60 15.68 0.00
CA SER A 301 11.28 14.53 -0.62
C SER A 301 10.85 13.20 -0.03
N ILE A 302 10.96 12.15 -0.84
CA ILE A 302 10.69 10.78 -0.45
C ILE A 302 12.01 10.01 -0.35
N HIS A 303 12.28 9.40 0.80
CA HIS A 303 13.32 8.39 0.96
C HIS A 303 12.67 6.99 1.04
N PRO A 304 12.89 6.13 0.04
CA PRO A 304 12.27 4.82 0.01
C PRO A 304 12.82 3.87 1.11
N ARG A 305 11.93 3.06 1.70
CA ARG A 305 12.30 2.07 2.72
C ARG A 305 11.78 0.68 2.38
N ARG A 306 12.69 -0.26 2.09
CA ARG A 306 12.37 -1.67 1.80
C ARG A 306 11.93 -2.41 3.07
N GLY A 307 10.97 -3.30 2.92
CA GLY A 307 10.53 -4.22 3.96
C GLY A 307 10.17 -5.57 3.39
N THR A 308 10.84 -6.62 3.87
CA THR A 308 10.66 -8.00 3.44
C THR A 308 9.73 -8.73 4.40
N ASN A 309 8.73 -9.44 3.84
CA ASN A 309 7.78 -10.27 4.56
C ASN A 309 7.83 -11.71 4.05
N SER A 310 7.44 -12.64 4.93
CA SER A 310 7.19 -14.03 4.60
C SER A 310 5.74 -14.39 4.90
N ILE A 311 5.09 -15.14 4.01
CA ILE A 311 3.77 -15.73 4.22
C ILE A 311 3.97 -17.22 4.47
N LEU A 312 3.43 -17.69 5.59
CA LEU A 312 3.44 -19.08 5.99
C LEU A 312 2.15 -19.77 5.55
N ASP A 313 2.23 -21.07 5.34
CA ASP A 313 1.10 -21.94 5.03
C ASP A 313 -0.03 -21.83 6.07
N LYS A 314 -1.29 -22.05 5.64
CA LYS A 314 -2.48 -22.01 6.52
C LYS A 314 -2.36 -22.92 7.75
N LYS A 315 -1.59 -24.02 7.68
CA LYS A 315 -1.32 -24.87 8.86
C LYS A 315 -0.64 -24.13 10.01
N ALA A 316 0.12 -23.07 9.72
CA ALA A 316 0.76 -22.22 10.73
C ALA A 316 -0.22 -21.19 11.32
N GLY A 317 -1.38 -20.96 10.69
CA GLY A 317 -2.42 -20.04 11.16
C GLY A 317 -2.88 -20.31 12.60
N GLY A 318 -2.81 -21.56 13.07
CA GLY A 318 -3.15 -21.91 14.45
C GLY A 318 -2.13 -21.46 15.52
N LEU A 319 -1.06 -20.75 15.15
CA LEU A 319 -0.08 -20.22 16.10
C LEU A 319 -0.51 -18.89 16.74
N LEU A 320 -1.33 -18.10 16.03
CA LEU A 320 -1.76 -16.77 16.46
C LEU A 320 -3.08 -16.46 15.77
N SER A 321 -4.07 -15.96 16.51
CA SER A 321 -5.37 -15.57 15.95
C SER A 321 -5.47 -14.07 15.63
N GLY A 322 -4.62 -13.24 16.24
CA GLY A 322 -4.57 -11.80 16.03
C GLY A 322 -3.29 -11.28 15.40
N ILE A 323 -2.86 -10.10 15.86
CA ILE A 323 -1.60 -9.46 15.48
C ILE A 323 -0.70 -9.38 16.71
N ALA A 324 0.52 -9.87 16.63
CA ALA A 324 1.41 -9.91 17.79
C ALA A 324 2.83 -9.42 17.46
N SER A 325 3.44 -8.75 18.43
CA SER A 325 4.84 -8.36 18.39
C SER A 325 5.44 -8.33 19.79
N ILE A 326 6.76 -8.22 19.86
CA ILE A 326 7.53 -8.03 21.09
C ILE A 326 8.29 -6.70 21.05
N LYS A 327 8.35 -6.01 22.19
CA LYS A 327 9.28 -4.90 22.41
C LYS A 327 10.40 -5.34 23.36
N THR A 328 11.61 -5.45 22.82
CA THR A 328 12.84 -5.57 23.62
C THR A 328 13.34 -4.18 24.04
N LEU A 329 14.07 -4.10 25.16
CA LEU A 329 14.66 -2.85 25.66
C LEU A 329 15.92 -2.42 24.91
N GLU A 330 16.40 -3.27 23.99
CA GLU A 330 17.56 -2.96 23.16
C GLU A 330 17.21 -1.85 22.17
N LYS A 331 18.09 -0.84 22.05
CA LYS A 331 17.91 0.27 21.12
C LYS A 331 17.83 -0.29 19.70
N ASN A 332 16.64 -0.26 19.10
CA ASN A 332 16.52 -0.43 17.65
C ASN A 332 17.29 0.73 17.01
N VAL A 333 18.36 0.40 16.27
CA VAL A 333 19.16 1.36 15.49
C VAL A 333 18.35 1.91 14.31
N ALA A 334 17.35 1.16 13.84
CA ALA A 334 16.43 1.55 12.79
C ALA A 334 15.17 2.24 13.34
N HIS A 335 14.70 3.30 12.67
CA HIS A 335 13.49 4.07 12.95
C HIS A 335 12.16 3.30 12.76
N THR A 336 12.13 2.00 13.03
CA THR A 336 10.96 1.16 12.72
C THR A 336 10.39 0.42 13.92
N LYS A 337 9.08 0.13 13.81
CA LYS A 337 8.29 -0.56 14.84
C LYS A 337 8.86 -1.94 15.17
N GLY A 338 9.59 -2.53 14.22
CA GLY A 338 10.30 -3.79 14.37
C GLY A 338 9.61 -5.01 13.76
N GLY A 339 8.57 -4.82 12.93
CA GLY A 339 7.76 -5.90 12.37
C GLY A 339 6.94 -6.66 13.43
N GLY A 340 6.09 -7.57 12.98
CA GLY A 340 5.30 -8.44 13.83
C GLY A 340 4.90 -9.74 13.12
N ILE A 341 3.92 -10.41 13.71
CA ILE A 341 3.23 -11.56 13.14
C ILE A 341 1.77 -11.14 13.00
N LEU A 342 1.19 -11.34 11.84
CA LEU A 342 -0.19 -11.03 11.54
C LEU A 342 -0.90 -12.28 11.03
N HIS A 343 -2.05 -12.61 11.64
CA HIS A 343 -2.97 -13.59 11.07
C HIS A 343 -3.79 -12.93 9.98
N THR A 344 -3.62 -13.40 8.74
CA THR A 344 -4.30 -12.83 7.58
C THR A 344 -5.76 -13.28 7.54
N VAL A 345 -6.64 -12.48 6.91
CA VAL A 345 -8.05 -12.85 6.62
C VAL A 345 -8.22 -14.12 5.78
N HIS A 346 -7.14 -14.68 5.25
CA HIS A 346 -7.15 -15.94 4.50
C HIS A 346 -6.58 -17.11 5.29
N GLY A 347 -6.31 -16.93 6.59
CA GLY A 347 -5.85 -17.98 7.49
C GLY A 347 -4.33 -18.25 7.48
N ASN A 348 -3.57 -17.61 6.60
CA ASN A 348 -2.10 -17.65 6.60
C ASN A 348 -1.53 -16.77 7.73
N LEU A 349 -0.31 -17.07 8.19
CA LEU A 349 0.46 -16.09 8.98
C LEU A 349 1.40 -15.31 8.08
N LEU A 350 1.49 -14.01 8.31
CA LEU A 350 2.47 -13.12 7.73
C LEU A 350 3.48 -12.74 8.81
N VAL A 351 4.77 -12.86 8.51
CA VAL A 351 5.88 -12.59 9.42
C VAL A 351 6.80 -11.53 8.82
N GLY A 352 7.02 -10.45 9.56
CA GLY A 352 7.81 -9.30 9.14
C GLY A 352 7.06 -7.99 9.36
N PRO A 353 7.42 -6.90 8.68
CA PRO A 353 8.60 -6.75 7.82
C PRO A 353 9.80 -6.21 8.59
N ASN A 354 11.00 -6.36 8.01
CA ASN A 354 12.14 -5.53 8.37
C ASN A 354 12.01 -4.11 7.75
N ALA A 355 13.06 -3.33 7.92
CA ALA A 355 13.15 -1.99 7.38
C ALA A 355 14.59 -1.62 7.04
N VAL A 356 14.82 -1.37 5.76
CA VAL A 356 16.14 -1.01 5.22
C VAL A 356 15.95 0.21 4.32
N GLU A 357 16.71 1.28 4.58
CA GLU A 357 16.72 2.46 3.71
C GLU A 357 17.29 2.09 2.34
N THR A 358 16.68 2.59 1.27
CA THR A 358 17.16 2.36 -0.09
C THR A 358 16.89 3.58 -0.97
N TRP A 359 17.72 3.77 -1.98
CA TRP A 359 17.48 4.77 -3.03
C TRP A 359 16.59 4.22 -4.16
N GLU A 360 16.36 2.90 -4.20
CA GLU A 360 15.65 2.22 -5.27
C GLU A 360 14.13 2.19 -5.00
N LYS A 361 13.37 2.95 -5.79
CA LYS A 361 11.91 3.06 -5.65
C LYS A 361 11.15 1.78 -6.04
N GLU A 362 11.76 0.93 -6.86
CA GLU A 362 11.11 -0.27 -7.45
C GLU A 362 11.88 -1.58 -7.21
N ASN A 363 12.80 -1.62 -6.25
CA ASN A 363 13.51 -2.86 -5.92
C ASN A 363 12.68 -3.73 -4.94
N PHE A 364 12.01 -4.73 -5.50
CA PHE A 364 11.22 -5.72 -4.76
C PHE A 364 11.95 -7.05 -4.54
N ALA A 365 13.26 -7.11 -4.75
CA ALA A 365 14.04 -8.31 -4.48
C ALA A 365 13.97 -8.70 -3.00
N THR A 366 14.14 -9.99 -2.72
CA THR A 366 14.19 -10.55 -1.37
C THR A 366 15.57 -11.13 -1.11
N GLU A 367 16.07 -10.95 0.10
CA GLU A 367 17.39 -11.42 0.53
C GLU A 367 17.23 -12.42 1.67
N GLN A 368 17.99 -13.51 1.65
CA GLN A 368 17.92 -14.55 2.68
C GLN A 368 18.20 -13.98 4.07
N SER A 369 19.23 -13.13 4.20
CA SER A 369 19.59 -12.45 5.45
C SER A 369 18.44 -11.62 6.03
N ALA A 370 17.61 -11.00 5.18
CA ALA A 370 16.44 -10.25 5.61
C ALA A 370 15.35 -11.17 6.19
N ILE A 371 15.15 -12.34 5.59
CA ILE A 371 14.21 -13.36 6.08
C ILE A 371 14.70 -13.91 7.42
N ASP A 372 15.98 -14.28 7.50
CA ASP A 372 16.58 -14.85 8.72
C ASP A 372 16.45 -13.87 9.90
N ALA A 373 16.83 -12.61 9.70
CA ALA A 373 16.72 -11.57 10.74
C ALA A 373 15.28 -11.32 11.18
N VAL A 374 14.31 -11.40 10.26
CA VAL A 374 12.88 -11.32 10.60
C VAL A 374 12.46 -12.51 11.45
N PHE A 375 12.83 -13.73 11.09
CA PHE A 375 12.46 -14.94 11.84
C PHE A 375 13.12 -15.01 13.21
N GLU A 376 14.42 -14.70 13.31
CA GLU A 376 15.14 -14.61 14.59
C GLU A 376 14.41 -13.68 15.55
N LYS A 377 13.99 -12.50 15.07
CA LYS A 377 13.24 -11.54 15.87
C LYS A 377 11.84 -12.03 16.22
N GLN A 378 11.07 -12.53 15.25
CA GLN A 378 9.67 -12.87 15.49
C GLN A 378 9.50 -14.19 16.28
N LYS A 379 10.52 -15.06 16.32
CA LYS A 379 10.57 -16.20 17.25
C LYS A 379 10.56 -15.77 18.72
N LEU A 380 10.98 -14.53 19.03
CA LEU A 380 10.81 -13.96 20.38
C LEU A 380 9.34 -13.69 20.72
N THR A 381 8.48 -13.51 19.72
CA THR A 381 7.02 -13.35 19.88
C THR A 381 6.31 -14.71 19.89
N ALA A 382 6.61 -15.56 18.91
CA ALA A 382 6.04 -16.90 18.76
C ALA A 382 7.16 -17.94 18.51
N PRO A 383 7.65 -18.62 19.56
CA PRO A 383 8.80 -19.54 19.45
C PRO A 383 8.59 -20.72 18.50
N ASP A 384 7.34 -21.09 18.24
CA ASP A 384 6.97 -22.23 17.39
C ASP A 384 7.01 -21.92 15.87
N LEU A 385 7.35 -20.70 15.47
CA LEU A 385 7.52 -20.33 14.05
C LEU A 385 8.62 -21.17 13.38
N ARG A 386 8.35 -21.63 12.16
CA ARG A 386 9.28 -22.44 11.38
C ARG A 386 9.41 -21.92 9.95
N GLU A 387 10.63 -21.72 9.50
CA GLU A 387 10.98 -21.26 8.15
C GLU A 387 10.49 -22.24 7.08
N ARG A 388 10.45 -23.55 7.38
CA ARG A 388 9.93 -24.58 6.48
C ARG A 388 8.43 -24.43 6.14
N ASP A 389 7.72 -23.59 6.88
CA ASP A 389 6.30 -23.33 6.66
C ASP A 389 6.07 -22.13 5.72
N ILE A 390 7.13 -21.43 5.30
CA ILE A 390 7.07 -20.35 4.31
C ILE A 390 6.58 -20.91 2.96
N ILE A 391 5.56 -20.29 2.40
CA ILE A 391 5.05 -20.59 1.05
C ILE A 391 5.41 -19.50 0.04
N THR A 392 5.62 -18.26 0.47
CA THR A 392 6.12 -17.17 -0.37
C THR A 392 6.73 -16.06 0.47
N TYR A 393 7.54 -15.23 -0.19
CA TYR A 393 8.13 -14.02 0.36
C TYR A 393 7.89 -12.85 -0.61
N PHE A 394 7.89 -11.64 -0.08
CA PHE A 394 7.81 -10.43 -0.90
C PHE A 394 8.46 -9.25 -0.19
N THR A 395 8.95 -8.29 -0.98
CA THR A 395 9.45 -7.00 -0.49
C THR A 395 8.57 -5.87 -0.99
N GLY A 396 8.18 -4.97 -0.09
CA GLY A 396 7.56 -3.69 -0.41
C GLY A 396 8.51 -2.51 -0.19
N VAL A 397 8.29 -1.42 -0.92
CA VAL A 397 9.04 -0.16 -0.79
C VAL A 397 8.09 0.93 -0.29
N ARG A 398 8.36 1.48 0.90
CA ARG A 398 7.52 2.50 1.54
C ARG A 398 7.95 3.90 1.12
N PRO A 399 7.02 4.80 0.79
CA PRO A 399 7.33 6.19 0.48
C PRO A 399 7.37 7.05 1.75
N ALA A 400 8.51 7.07 2.46
CA ALA A 400 8.65 7.87 3.66
C ALA A 400 9.15 9.28 3.34
N THR A 401 8.63 10.28 4.05
CA THR A 401 9.21 11.62 4.15
C THR A 401 10.17 11.67 5.34
N PHE A 402 11.10 12.62 5.35
CA PHE A 402 12.02 12.80 6.48
C PHE A 402 11.30 13.18 7.77
N GLU A 403 10.15 13.85 7.67
CA GLU A 403 9.27 14.16 8.81
C GLU A 403 8.58 12.92 9.39
N GLU A 404 8.65 11.79 8.69
CA GLU A 404 7.93 10.55 9.02
C GLU A 404 6.41 10.77 9.16
N ASP A 405 5.85 11.70 8.37
CA ASP A 405 4.43 12.05 8.36
C ASP A 405 3.91 12.24 6.91
N PHE A 406 2.59 12.33 6.76
CA PHE A 406 1.96 12.51 5.47
C PHE A 406 2.09 13.93 4.92
N VAL A 407 1.96 14.07 3.60
CA VAL A 407 1.77 15.34 2.91
C VAL A 407 0.42 15.26 2.20
N ILE A 408 -0.59 15.90 2.79
CA ILE A 408 -1.96 15.95 2.27
C ILE A 408 -2.38 17.42 2.25
N GLU A 409 -2.10 18.10 1.14
CA GLU A 409 -2.40 19.52 0.97
C GLU A 409 -2.46 19.91 -0.51
N GLN A 410 -3.05 21.08 -0.79
CA GLN A 410 -2.98 21.72 -2.11
C GLN A 410 -1.52 22.07 -2.46
N GLY A 411 -1.21 22.09 -3.74
CA GLY A 411 0.06 22.61 -4.26
C GLY A 411 0.36 24.00 -3.71
N ARG A 412 1.64 24.25 -3.38
CA ARG A 412 2.09 25.53 -2.82
C ARG A 412 2.41 26.55 -3.90
N ARG A 413 2.79 26.08 -5.08
CA ARG A 413 3.10 26.89 -6.27
C ARG A 413 2.08 26.64 -7.37
N THR A 414 1.71 25.39 -7.58
CA THR A 414 0.83 24.95 -8.67
C THR A 414 -0.59 24.80 -8.16
N LYS A 415 -1.49 25.67 -8.61
CA LYS A 415 -2.81 25.91 -7.99
C LYS A 415 -3.82 24.79 -8.24
N ASN A 416 -3.73 24.10 -9.39
CA ASN A 416 -4.59 22.97 -9.74
C ASN A 416 -3.92 21.62 -9.46
N LEU A 417 -3.29 21.51 -8.29
CA LEU A 417 -2.63 20.30 -7.81
C LEU A 417 -3.02 20.02 -6.35
N ILE A 418 -3.25 18.74 -6.03
CA ILE A 418 -3.33 18.25 -4.65
C ILE A 418 -2.29 17.15 -4.47
N HIS A 419 -1.51 17.22 -3.39
CA HIS A 419 -0.59 16.17 -3.00
C HIS A 419 -1.25 15.22 -2.00
N CYS A 420 -1.14 13.92 -2.27
CA CYS A 420 -1.37 12.83 -1.33
C CYS A 420 -0.10 11.97 -1.30
N ALA A 421 0.91 12.45 -0.58
CA ALA A 421 2.28 11.92 -0.61
C ALA A 421 2.79 11.53 0.78
N GLY A 422 3.90 10.80 0.82
CA GLY A 422 4.47 10.31 2.09
C GLY A 422 3.64 9.20 2.75
N ILE A 423 2.68 8.60 2.03
CA ILE A 423 1.72 7.61 2.54
C ILE A 423 2.40 6.25 2.75
N GLN A 424 3.20 6.17 3.81
CA GLN A 424 3.72 4.92 4.37
C GLN A 424 2.82 4.41 5.51
N SER A 425 3.23 3.38 6.28
CA SER A 425 2.42 2.87 7.41
C SER A 425 2.06 4.01 8.38
N PRO A 426 0.76 4.18 8.74
CA PRO A 426 -0.38 3.26 8.54
C PRO A 426 -1.28 3.59 7.32
N GLY A 427 -0.70 3.80 6.14
CA GLY A 427 -1.36 4.28 4.91
C GLY A 427 -2.60 3.50 4.46
N LEU A 428 -2.60 2.18 4.64
CA LEU A 428 -3.79 1.35 4.35
C LEU A 428 -4.96 1.73 5.26
N THR A 429 -4.69 1.89 6.56
CA THR A 429 -5.69 2.23 7.57
C THR A 429 -6.22 3.66 7.40
N THR A 430 -5.37 4.57 6.95
CA THR A 430 -5.75 5.98 6.81
C THR A 430 -6.53 6.26 5.52
N ALA A 431 -6.42 5.39 4.52
CA ALA A 431 -6.94 5.61 3.17
C ALA A 431 -8.43 6.04 3.10
N PRO A 432 -9.38 5.43 3.85
CA PRO A 432 -10.78 5.86 3.80
C PRO A 432 -10.97 7.33 4.18
N ALA A 433 -10.35 7.76 5.29
CA ALA A 433 -10.47 9.13 5.78
C ALA A 433 -9.71 10.13 4.89
N VAL A 434 -8.50 9.77 4.44
CA VAL A 434 -7.72 10.59 3.50
C VAL A 434 -8.48 10.81 2.20
N ALA A 435 -9.18 9.79 1.70
CA ALA A 435 -9.92 9.90 0.45
C ALA A 435 -11.08 10.89 0.52
N VAL A 436 -11.81 10.92 1.63
CA VAL A 436 -12.90 11.88 1.87
C VAL A 436 -12.34 13.30 1.84
N ASP A 437 -11.34 13.60 2.66
CA ASP A 437 -10.75 14.94 2.76
C ASP A 437 -10.16 15.42 1.41
N VAL A 438 -9.47 14.54 0.69
CA VAL A 438 -8.90 14.88 -0.63
C VAL A 438 -10.01 15.08 -1.68
N ALA A 439 -11.08 14.30 -1.66
CA ALA A 439 -12.22 14.48 -2.56
C ALA A 439 -12.96 15.79 -2.27
N GLU A 440 -13.15 16.15 -1.00
CA GLU A 440 -13.73 17.43 -0.59
C GLU A 440 -12.84 18.62 -1.00
N MET A 441 -11.51 18.50 -0.83
CA MET A 441 -10.55 19.51 -1.29
C MET A 441 -10.64 19.70 -2.82
N ALA A 442 -10.70 18.60 -3.57
CA ALA A 442 -10.84 18.65 -5.03
C ALA A 442 -12.16 19.29 -5.48
N ALA A 443 -13.29 18.90 -4.86
CA ALA A 443 -14.59 19.49 -5.14
C ALA A 443 -14.60 21.00 -4.80
N GLY A 444 -14.00 21.39 -3.68
CA GLY A 444 -13.85 22.79 -3.28
C GLY A 444 -13.03 23.63 -4.25
N LEU A 445 -11.91 23.11 -4.76
CA LEU A 445 -11.07 23.80 -5.74
C LEU A 445 -11.77 23.97 -7.09
N LEU A 446 -12.38 22.90 -7.62
CA LEU A 446 -13.14 22.97 -8.86
C LEU A 446 -14.37 23.89 -8.71
N GLY A 447 -14.99 23.88 -7.53
CA GLY A 447 -16.12 24.73 -7.13
C GLY A 447 -15.90 26.23 -7.29
N GLN A 448 -14.64 26.69 -7.29
CA GLN A 448 -14.28 28.10 -7.46
C GLN A 448 -14.47 28.59 -8.91
N THR A 449 -14.51 27.67 -9.88
CA THR A 449 -14.58 27.99 -11.31
C THR A 449 -15.85 27.48 -11.97
N ARG A 450 -16.48 26.44 -11.41
CA ARG A 450 -17.74 25.86 -11.90
C ARG A 450 -18.54 25.20 -10.79
N ALA A 451 -19.81 24.95 -11.02
CA ALA A 451 -20.62 24.16 -10.08
C ALA A 451 -20.14 22.70 -10.03
N VAL A 452 -19.96 22.17 -8.81
CA VAL A 452 -19.68 20.76 -8.52
C VAL A 452 -20.88 20.22 -7.73
N LEU A 453 -21.71 19.41 -8.38
CA LEU A 453 -22.94 18.88 -7.80
C LEU A 453 -22.74 17.46 -7.26
N PRO A 454 -23.46 17.05 -6.21
CA PRO A 454 -23.52 15.66 -5.79
C PRO A 454 -24.02 14.73 -6.93
N ASN A 455 -23.53 13.50 -6.93
CA ASN A 455 -23.98 12.44 -7.82
C ASN A 455 -25.07 11.60 -7.15
N ASP A 456 -26.32 11.88 -7.47
CA ASP A 456 -27.48 11.15 -6.91
C ASP A 456 -27.51 9.65 -7.30
N ARG A 457 -26.70 9.24 -8.27
CA ARG A 457 -26.58 7.84 -8.72
C ARG A 457 -25.45 7.08 -8.03
N PHE A 458 -24.73 7.71 -7.11
CA PHE A 458 -23.63 7.06 -6.40
C PHE A 458 -24.15 5.84 -5.62
N ASN A 459 -23.55 4.69 -5.89
CA ASN A 459 -23.77 3.45 -5.19
C ASN A 459 -22.49 3.05 -4.44
N PRO A 460 -22.47 3.13 -3.10
CA PRO A 460 -21.31 2.72 -2.32
C PRO A 460 -21.06 1.21 -2.39
N ARG A 461 -22.08 0.42 -2.76
CA ARG A 461 -22.04 -1.03 -2.66
C ARG A 461 -21.48 -1.68 -3.92
N ARG A 462 -20.42 -2.45 -3.74
CA ARG A 462 -19.82 -3.34 -4.73
C ARG A 462 -20.03 -4.78 -4.29
N LYS A 463 -20.54 -5.63 -5.17
CA LYS A 463 -20.61 -7.07 -4.89
C LYS A 463 -19.30 -7.74 -5.30
N GLY A 464 -18.73 -8.55 -4.41
CA GLY A 464 -17.54 -9.34 -4.67
C GLY A 464 -17.84 -10.63 -5.40
N ILE A 465 -16.77 -11.27 -5.88
CA ILE A 465 -16.86 -12.58 -6.52
C ILE A 465 -17.18 -13.60 -5.42
N PRO A 466 -18.17 -14.48 -5.61
CA PRO A 466 -18.51 -15.51 -4.63
C PRO A 466 -17.30 -16.37 -4.28
N VAL A 467 -17.13 -16.68 -2.99
CA VAL A 467 -16.05 -17.57 -2.51
C VAL A 467 -16.65 -18.95 -2.24
N LEU A 468 -16.61 -19.83 -3.25
CA LEU A 468 -17.44 -21.05 -3.26
C LEU A 468 -17.16 -22.01 -2.11
N ARG A 469 -15.90 -22.12 -1.68
CA ARG A 469 -15.50 -22.98 -0.56
C ARG A 469 -16.09 -22.55 0.79
N GLU A 470 -16.50 -21.28 0.92
CA GLU A 470 -17.08 -20.69 2.13
C GLU A 470 -18.62 -20.72 2.11
N LEU A 471 -19.23 -21.07 0.96
CA LEU A 471 -20.68 -21.15 0.83
C LEU A 471 -21.26 -22.44 1.44
N PRO A 472 -22.48 -22.39 2.01
CA PRO A 472 -23.21 -23.59 2.40
C PRO A 472 -23.40 -24.55 1.21
N GLU A 473 -23.36 -25.86 1.46
CA GLU A 473 -23.45 -26.90 0.44
C GLU A 473 -24.66 -26.72 -0.50
N LYS A 474 -25.85 -26.45 0.05
CA LYS A 474 -27.08 -26.22 -0.74
C LYS A 474 -26.96 -25.04 -1.72
N GLU A 475 -26.25 -23.99 -1.33
CA GLU A 475 -26.05 -22.81 -2.15
C GLU A 475 -25.02 -23.07 -3.24
N ARG A 476 -23.92 -23.75 -2.90
CA ARG A 476 -22.93 -24.20 -3.87
C ARG A 476 -23.56 -25.14 -4.92
N ASP A 477 -24.39 -26.08 -4.52
CA ASP A 477 -25.11 -26.98 -5.45
C ASP A 477 -26.10 -26.25 -6.34
N ARG A 478 -26.72 -25.16 -5.85
CA ARG A 478 -27.56 -24.28 -6.66
C ARG A 478 -26.71 -23.58 -7.73
N MET A 479 -25.61 -22.95 -7.32
CA MET A 479 -24.71 -22.25 -8.26
C MET A 479 -24.12 -23.18 -9.32
N ILE A 480 -23.73 -24.40 -8.96
CA ILE A 480 -23.20 -25.39 -9.91
C ILE A 480 -24.27 -25.84 -10.92
N ARG A 481 -25.54 -26.00 -10.48
CA ARG A 481 -26.64 -26.31 -11.39
C ARG A 481 -26.95 -25.18 -12.36
N GLU A 482 -26.86 -23.93 -11.90
CA GLU A 482 -27.08 -22.73 -12.71
C GLU A 482 -25.92 -22.49 -13.70
N ASN A 483 -24.68 -22.72 -13.26
CA ASN A 483 -23.49 -22.63 -14.07
C ASN A 483 -22.48 -23.75 -13.71
N PRO A 484 -22.36 -24.79 -14.55
CA PRO A 484 -21.47 -25.92 -14.31
C PRO A 484 -19.98 -25.56 -14.17
N ASP A 485 -19.53 -24.40 -14.65
CA ASP A 485 -18.13 -23.96 -14.49
C ASP A 485 -17.76 -23.78 -13.01
N TYR A 486 -18.72 -23.51 -12.13
CA TYR A 486 -18.51 -23.48 -10.67
C TYR A 486 -18.17 -24.86 -10.08
N GLY A 487 -18.50 -25.95 -10.77
CA GLY A 487 -18.16 -27.31 -10.36
C GLY A 487 -16.76 -27.75 -10.79
N VAL A 488 -16.08 -26.99 -11.64
CA VAL A 488 -14.76 -27.34 -12.19
C VAL A 488 -13.67 -26.72 -11.32
N ILE A 489 -13.10 -27.48 -10.39
CA ILE A 489 -12.02 -26.98 -9.51
C ILE A 489 -10.69 -26.89 -10.28
N VAL A 490 -10.15 -25.67 -10.36
CA VAL A 490 -8.90 -25.34 -11.04
C VAL A 490 -7.73 -25.26 -10.06
N CYS A 491 -7.92 -24.64 -8.89
CA CYS A 491 -6.89 -24.57 -7.85
C CYS A 491 -7.31 -25.39 -6.64
N ARG A 492 -6.66 -26.55 -6.42
CA ARG A 492 -6.96 -27.41 -5.28
C ARG A 492 -6.54 -26.83 -3.92
N CYS A 493 -5.41 -26.10 -3.85
CA CYS A 493 -4.92 -25.57 -2.58
C CYS A 493 -5.79 -24.45 -2.00
N GLU A 494 -6.45 -23.68 -2.86
CA GLU A 494 -7.35 -22.58 -2.47
C GLU A 494 -8.82 -22.87 -2.78
N GLU A 495 -9.11 -24.07 -3.31
CA GLU A 495 -10.44 -24.54 -3.74
C GLU A 495 -11.17 -23.58 -4.69
N ILE A 496 -10.45 -23.13 -5.74
CA ILE A 496 -10.98 -22.15 -6.70
C ILE A 496 -11.49 -22.85 -7.95
N SER A 497 -12.71 -22.53 -8.33
CA SER A 497 -13.41 -23.01 -9.52
C SER A 497 -13.07 -22.22 -10.79
N LYS A 498 -13.37 -22.80 -11.95
CA LYS A 498 -13.34 -22.10 -13.24
C LYS A 498 -14.35 -20.96 -13.26
N GLY A 499 -15.54 -21.15 -12.67
CA GLY A 499 -16.56 -20.12 -12.54
C GLY A 499 -16.05 -18.84 -11.86
N GLU A 500 -15.38 -18.98 -10.71
CA GLU A 500 -14.76 -17.84 -10.01
C GLU A 500 -13.68 -17.13 -10.86
N ILE A 501 -12.89 -17.88 -11.63
CA ILE A 501 -11.90 -17.30 -12.54
C ILE A 501 -12.57 -16.51 -13.68
N LEU A 502 -13.66 -17.03 -14.24
CA LEU A 502 -14.42 -16.33 -15.28
C LEU A 502 -15.08 -15.06 -14.74
N ASP A 503 -15.59 -15.09 -13.51
CA ASP A 503 -16.13 -13.90 -12.85
C ASP A 503 -15.05 -12.83 -12.63
N ALA A 504 -13.82 -13.24 -12.26
CA ALA A 504 -12.69 -12.33 -12.15
C ALA A 504 -12.35 -11.64 -13.48
N LEU A 505 -12.49 -12.36 -14.60
CA LEU A 505 -12.26 -11.81 -15.94
C LEU A 505 -13.40 -10.91 -16.43
N ARG A 506 -14.58 -10.99 -15.79
CA ARG A 506 -15.75 -10.16 -16.06
C ARG A 506 -15.94 -9.03 -15.03
N SER A 507 -14.98 -8.85 -14.12
CA SER A 507 -15.09 -7.82 -13.09
C SER A 507 -15.06 -6.40 -13.71
N PRO A 508 -15.59 -5.37 -13.01
CA PRO A 508 -15.62 -4.01 -13.54
C PRO A 508 -14.25 -3.48 -13.97
N LEU A 509 -13.17 -3.97 -13.34
CA LEU A 509 -11.79 -3.74 -13.73
C LEU A 509 -11.14 -5.07 -14.09
N SER A 510 -11.35 -5.52 -15.33
CA SER A 510 -10.78 -6.78 -15.82
C SER A 510 -9.27 -6.65 -16.08
N VAL A 511 -8.49 -7.57 -15.51
CA VAL A 511 -7.03 -7.67 -15.74
C VAL A 511 -6.72 -9.12 -16.13
N PRO A 512 -6.66 -9.44 -17.43
CA PRO A 512 -6.53 -10.81 -17.94
C PRO A 512 -5.07 -11.31 -17.89
N THR A 513 -4.51 -11.33 -16.68
CA THR A 513 -3.17 -11.88 -16.40
C THR A 513 -3.29 -12.90 -15.27
N VAL A 514 -2.35 -13.83 -15.17
CA VAL A 514 -2.41 -14.88 -14.12
C VAL A 514 -2.44 -14.24 -12.72
N ASP A 515 -1.60 -13.24 -12.47
CA ASP A 515 -1.56 -12.55 -11.17
C ASP A 515 -2.77 -11.60 -11.00
N GLY A 516 -3.35 -11.07 -12.08
CA GLY A 516 -4.60 -10.31 -12.04
C GLY A 516 -5.79 -11.15 -11.56
N VAL A 517 -5.91 -12.38 -12.07
CA VAL A 517 -6.87 -13.38 -11.57
C VAL A 517 -6.51 -13.81 -10.15
N LYS A 518 -5.22 -14.08 -9.88
CA LYS A 518 -4.73 -14.47 -8.55
C LYS A 518 -5.11 -13.46 -7.46
N LYS A 519 -5.01 -12.16 -7.69
CA LYS A 519 -5.36 -11.16 -6.67
C LYS A 519 -6.86 -11.08 -6.39
N ARG A 520 -7.70 -11.40 -7.39
CA ARG A 520 -9.17 -11.34 -7.29
C ARG A 520 -9.74 -12.59 -6.64
N VAL A 521 -9.26 -13.77 -7.04
CA VAL A 521 -9.85 -15.06 -6.63
C VAL A 521 -8.84 -16.09 -6.13
N ARG A 522 -7.56 -15.73 -5.97
CA ARG A 522 -6.52 -16.51 -5.27
C ARG A 522 -5.95 -17.80 -5.92
N PRO A 523 -6.17 -18.18 -7.19
CA PRO A 523 -5.49 -19.36 -7.73
C PRO A 523 -3.98 -19.16 -7.72
N GLY A 524 -3.26 -20.09 -7.09
CA GLY A 524 -1.81 -20.01 -6.91
C GLY A 524 -1.35 -19.15 -5.71
N MET A 525 -2.24 -18.76 -4.79
CA MET A 525 -1.87 -18.17 -3.49
C MET A 525 -1.63 -19.22 -2.40
N GLY A 526 -2.06 -20.47 -2.61
CA GLY A 526 -1.87 -21.58 -1.67
C GLY A 526 -0.48 -22.23 -1.74
N ARG A 527 -0.27 -23.32 -1.00
CA ARG A 527 1.03 -23.98 -0.83
C ARG A 527 1.85 -24.21 -2.11
N CYS A 528 1.20 -24.59 -3.21
CA CYS A 528 1.88 -24.90 -4.47
C CYS A 528 2.34 -23.66 -5.27
N GLN A 529 1.95 -22.44 -4.86
CA GLN A 529 2.30 -21.17 -5.51
C GLN A 529 2.01 -21.12 -7.03
N GLY A 530 0.98 -21.86 -7.47
CA GLY A 530 0.58 -21.93 -8.87
C GLY A 530 1.23 -23.06 -9.67
N GLY A 531 2.07 -23.90 -9.06
CA GLY A 531 2.76 -25.00 -9.75
C GLY A 531 1.85 -25.99 -10.49
N PHE A 532 0.58 -26.11 -10.08
CA PHE A 532 -0.40 -26.98 -10.75
C PHE A 532 -1.48 -26.22 -11.51
N CYS A 533 -2.05 -25.15 -10.91
CA CYS A 533 -3.20 -24.46 -11.50
C CYS A 533 -2.82 -23.39 -12.52
N MET A 534 -1.57 -22.91 -12.54
CA MET A 534 -1.18 -21.81 -13.44
C MET A 534 -1.40 -22.13 -14.92
N PRO A 535 -1.01 -23.30 -15.46
CA PRO A 535 -1.29 -23.64 -16.86
C PRO A 535 -2.79 -23.60 -17.21
N LEU A 536 -3.65 -24.09 -16.31
CA LEU A 536 -5.10 -24.08 -16.49
C LEU A 536 -5.66 -22.66 -16.43
N VAL A 537 -5.18 -21.83 -15.50
CA VAL A 537 -5.56 -20.41 -15.42
C VAL A 537 -5.16 -19.69 -16.72
N THR A 538 -3.94 -19.90 -17.22
CA THR A 538 -3.47 -19.33 -18.48
C THR A 538 -4.37 -19.74 -19.65
N GLN A 539 -4.76 -21.01 -19.72
CA GLN A 539 -5.67 -21.51 -20.74
C GLN A 539 -7.06 -20.86 -20.63
N ILE A 540 -7.64 -20.78 -19.42
CA ILE A 540 -8.95 -20.14 -19.21
C ILE A 540 -8.91 -18.67 -19.62
N ILE A 541 -7.84 -17.94 -19.31
CA ILE A 541 -7.67 -16.55 -19.74
C ILE A 541 -7.66 -16.46 -21.27
N SER A 542 -6.86 -17.30 -21.92
CA SER A 542 -6.76 -17.36 -23.39
C SER A 542 -8.13 -17.62 -24.03
N GLU A 543 -8.85 -18.64 -23.56
CA GLU A 543 -10.18 -19.00 -24.07
C GLU A 543 -11.22 -17.90 -23.82
N ALA A 544 -11.25 -17.30 -22.62
CA ALA A 544 -12.24 -16.30 -22.24
C ALA A 544 -12.04 -14.95 -22.92
N THR A 545 -10.80 -14.60 -23.26
CA THR A 545 -10.47 -13.31 -23.90
C THR A 545 -10.24 -13.41 -25.40
N GLY A 546 -10.09 -14.63 -25.94
CA GLY A 546 -9.73 -14.89 -27.33
C GLY A 546 -8.27 -14.58 -27.68
N MET A 547 -7.43 -14.18 -26.71
CA MET A 547 -6.01 -13.93 -26.97
C MET A 547 -5.24 -15.26 -27.10
N PRO A 548 -4.23 -15.34 -27.99
CA PRO A 548 -3.35 -16.51 -28.06
C PRO A 548 -2.71 -16.82 -26.69
N ILE A 549 -2.47 -18.10 -26.39
CA ILE A 549 -1.98 -18.51 -25.07
C ILE A 549 -0.59 -17.92 -24.75
N GLU A 550 0.23 -17.70 -25.76
CA GLU A 550 1.53 -17.03 -25.72
C GLU A 550 1.42 -15.51 -25.48
N ALA A 551 0.24 -14.91 -25.63
CA ALA A 551 -0.02 -13.51 -25.30
C ALA A 551 -0.40 -13.33 -23.82
N VAL A 552 -0.86 -14.39 -23.14
CA VAL A 552 -1.18 -14.33 -21.72
C VAL A 552 0.09 -14.08 -20.91
N ARG A 553 0.03 -13.09 -20.01
CA ARG A 553 1.15 -12.70 -19.13
C ARG A 553 0.92 -13.17 -17.71
N LYS A 554 2.00 -13.38 -16.97
CA LYS A 554 1.93 -13.67 -15.53
C LYS A 554 1.51 -12.43 -14.75
N ALA A 555 2.09 -11.28 -15.05
CA ALA A 555 1.81 -10.01 -14.39
C ALA A 555 1.85 -8.88 -15.42
N GLY A 556 2.91 -8.07 -15.45
CA GLY A 556 3.14 -7.05 -16.48
C GLY A 556 3.61 -7.62 -17.81
N ASP A 557 3.80 -6.72 -18.78
CA ASP A 557 4.32 -6.97 -20.13
C ASP A 557 5.57 -7.85 -20.20
N GLY A 558 6.55 -7.62 -19.31
CA GLY A 558 7.79 -8.39 -19.24
C GLY A 558 7.66 -9.79 -18.60
N ALA A 559 6.49 -10.13 -18.06
CA ALA A 559 6.29 -11.39 -17.34
C ALA A 559 5.70 -12.49 -18.25
N VAL A 560 6.48 -12.89 -19.25
CA VAL A 560 6.11 -13.92 -20.24
C VAL A 560 6.03 -15.31 -19.59
N ILE A 561 4.98 -16.07 -19.90
CA ILE A 561 4.79 -17.45 -19.41
C ILE A 561 5.23 -18.47 -20.47
N SER A 562 4.84 -18.26 -21.72
CA SER A 562 5.10 -19.14 -22.86
C SER A 562 5.56 -18.31 -24.06
N TYR A 563 6.57 -18.82 -24.78
CA TYR A 563 7.11 -18.19 -26.00
C TYR A 563 6.56 -18.81 -27.29
N GLY A 564 5.64 -19.79 -27.19
CA GLY A 564 5.05 -20.49 -28.34
C GLY A 564 5.09 -22.01 -28.20
N LYS A 565 4.68 -22.71 -29.25
CA LYS A 565 4.70 -24.17 -29.29
C LYS A 565 6.12 -24.67 -29.54
N THR A 566 6.61 -25.61 -28.74
CA THR A 566 7.95 -26.22 -28.89
C THR A 566 8.05 -27.23 -30.04
N LYS A 567 6.93 -27.62 -30.66
CA LYS A 567 6.88 -28.50 -31.84
C LYS A 567 5.97 -27.90 -32.91
N GLU A 568 6.48 -26.95 -33.68
CA GLU A 568 6.09 -26.84 -35.07
C GLU A 568 6.90 -27.91 -35.81
N GLY A 569 6.31 -29.09 -35.99
CA GLY A 569 6.91 -30.10 -36.85
C GLY A 569 7.12 -29.50 -38.22
N SER A 570 8.33 -29.65 -38.77
CA SER A 570 8.66 -29.37 -40.16
C SER A 570 7.54 -29.93 -41.05
N GLN A 571 6.75 -29.04 -41.66
CA GLN A 571 5.82 -29.42 -42.73
C GLN A 571 6.60 -29.76 -43.99
#